data_AF-A0A218ULN9-F1
#
_entry.id   AF-A0A218ULN9-F1
#
_cell.length_a   1.000
_cell.length_b   1.000
_cell.length_c   1.000
_cell.angle_alpha   90.00
_cell.angle_beta   90.00
_cell.angle_gamma   90.00
#
_symmetry.space_group_name_H-M   'P 1'
#
loop_
_entity.id
_entity.type
_entity.pdbx_description
1 polymer ?
#
loop_
_entity_poly.entity_id
_entity_poly.type
_entity_poly.pdbx_seq_one_letter_code
_entity_poly.pdbx_strand_id
1 'polypeptide(L)'
;MRTVGLSLGLVLLCLLRVQAGELGTAEPDKSKIAGTWYITAMASDSKVYLQKKDQLKMAMANIEVLGNGDLKVSFAIPTPERCMKFESIYTPTGSPGEYYSSDRGNKTVRLVDTDGRSYMVVFATREKEDGKILHMLRLYSRTQWVRPKIKMLFKRLAKLNGFTDETIWILPRQEECRLGEL
;
A
#
# COMPACT_ATOMS: atom_id res chain seq x y z
N MET A 1 -76.31 0.72 -1.35
CA MET A 1 -75.65 2.05 -1.38
C MET A 1 -74.20 1.86 -0.99
N ARG A 2 -73.29 2.41 -1.80
CA ARG A 2 -71.83 2.26 -1.69
C ARG A 2 -71.30 3.19 -0.59
N THR A 3 -70.38 2.71 0.24
CA THR A 3 -69.34 3.55 0.83
C THR A 3 -68.01 2.82 0.71
N VAL A 4 -67.09 3.54 0.06
CA VAL A 4 -65.78 3.10 -0.43
C VAL A 4 -64.79 3.16 0.73
N GLY A 5 -64.19 2.02 1.07
CA GLY A 5 -63.08 1.96 2.02
C GLY A 5 -61.79 2.47 1.39
N LEU A 6 -61.33 3.64 1.83
CA LEU A 6 -59.96 4.10 1.65
C LEU A 6 -59.02 3.19 2.44
N SER A 7 -58.14 2.45 1.77
CA SER A 7 -56.95 1.88 2.40
C SER A 7 -55.78 1.87 1.43
N LEU A 8 -54.97 2.91 1.60
CA LEU A 8 -53.53 3.04 1.34
C LEU A 8 -52.87 1.78 0.73
N GLY A 9 -52.65 1.82 -0.59
CA GLY A 9 -51.72 0.90 -1.25
C GLY A 9 -50.30 1.21 -0.78
N LEU A 10 -49.82 0.49 0.24
CA LEU A 10 -48.45 0.53 0.70
C LEU A 10 -47.58 -0.12 -0.40
N VAL A 11 -47.07 0.70 -1.32
CA VAL A 11 -46.09 0.25 -2.31
C VAL A 11 -44.85 -0.17 -1.55
N LEU A 12 -44.69 -1.49 -1.41
CA LEU A 12 -43.51 -2.13 -0.85
C LEU A 12 -42.34 -1.85 -1.81
N LEU A 13 -41.67 -0.71 -1.62
CA LEU A 13 -40.37 -0.42 -2.21
C LEU A 13 -39.43 -1.54 -1.76
N CYS A 14 -39.24 -2.53 -2.64
CA CYS A 14 -38.21 -3.54 -2.50
C CYS A 14 -36.88 -2.79 -2.37
N LEU A 15 -36.42 -2.68 -1.13
CA LEU A 15 -35.05 -2.33 -0.82
C LEU A 15 -34.19 -3.42 -1.43
N LEU A 16 -33.80 -3.22 -2.69
CA LEU A 16 -32.56 -3.78 -3.22
C LEU A 16 -31.45 -3.17 -2.37
N ARG A 17 -31.24 -3.73 -1.17
CA ARG A 17 -29.94 -3.73 -0.54
C ARG A 17 -29.08 -4.56 -1.47
N VAL A 18 -28.54 -3.89 -2.50
CA VAL A 18 -27.27 -4.28 -3.07
C VAL A 18 -26.32 -4.19 -1.89
N GLN A 19 -26.15 -5.31 -1.20
CA GLN A 19 -24.97 -5.51 -0.42
C GLN A 19 -23.86 -5.48 -1.45
N ALA A 20 -23.27 -4.29 -1.63
CA ALA A 20 -21.93 -4.20 -2.13
C ALA A 20 -21.15 -5.07 -1.16
N GLY A 21 -20.93 -6.33 -1.55
CA GLY A 21 -19.88 -7.11 -0.96
C GLY A 21 -18.66 -6.24 -1.14
N GLU A 22 -18.21 -5.63 -0.05
CA GLU A 22 -16.84 -5.19 0.06
C GLU A 22 -16.04 -6.29 -0.61
N LEU A 23 -15.24 -5.92 -1.60
CA LEU A 23 -14.23 -6.82 -2.15
C LEU A 23 -13.28 -7.07 -0.98
N GLY A 24 -13.71 -7.97 -0.09
CA GLY A 24 -13.05 -8.36 1.12
C GLY A 24 -11.93 -9.23 0.64
N THR A 25 -10.85 -8.59 0.24
CA THR A 25 -9.55 -9.23 0.22
C THR A 25 -9.35 -9.70 1.65
N ALA A 26 -9.65 -10.98 1.91
CA ALA A 26 -9.38 -11.61 3.18
C ALA A 26 -7.96 -11.22 3.58
N GLU A 27 -7.82 -10.60 4.76
CA GLU A 27 -6.54 -10.09 5.21
C GLU A 27 -5.53 -11.24 5.09
N PRO A 28 -4.42 -11.06 4.34
CA PRO A 28 -3.45 -12.12 4.23
C PRO A 28 -2.95 -12.44 5.63
N ASP A 29 -2.90 -13.74 5.93
CA ASP A 29 -2.28 -14.25 7.15
C ASP A 29 -0.96 -13.50 7.40
N LYS A 30 -0.88 -12.81 8.54
CA LYS A 30 0.24 -11.92 8.88
C LYS A 30 1.58 -12.66 8.84
N SER A 31 1.59 -13.97 9.07
CA SER A 31 2.80 -14.78 8.92
C SER A 31 3.35 -14.76 7.48
N LYS A 32 2.49 -14.56 6.47
CA LYS A 32 2.86 -14.54 5.04
C LYS A 32 3.50 -13.23 4.60
N ILE A 33 3.33 -12.14 5.37
CA ILE A 33 3.96 -10.85 5.08
C ILE A 33 5.36 -10.73 5.71
N ALA A 34 5.71 -11.59 6.68
CA ALA A 34 7.01 -11.57 7.34
C ALA A 34 8.19 -11.87 6.38
N GLY A 35 9.37 -11.37 6.72
CA GLY A 35 10.62 -11.58 6.00
C GLY A 35 10.94 -10.49 4.97
N THR A 36 11.88 -10.80 4.08
CA THR A 36 12.48 -9.83 3.18
C THR A 36 11.66 -9.60 1.90
N TRP A 37 11.66 -8.35 1.45
CA TRP A 37 10.97 -7.83 0.28
C TRP A 37 11.83 -6.83 -0.48
N TYR A 38 11.64 -6.77 -1.78
CA TYR A 38 12.19 -5.75 -2.67
C TYR A 38 11.10 -4.77 -3.08
N ILE A 39 11.34 -3.48 -2.93
CA ILE A 39 10.47 -2.42 -3.44
C ILE A 39 10.89 -2.16 -4.88
N THR A 40 10.10 -2.66 -5.81
CA THR A 40 10.45 -2.83 -7.23
C THR A 40 9.74 -1.83 -8.15
N ALA A 41 8.67 -1.20 -7.67
CA ALA A 41 8.01 -0.08 -8.33
C ALA A 41 7.41 0.83 -7.28
N MET A 42 7.26 2.11 -7.63
CA MET A 42 6.54 3.06 -6.79
C MET A 42 5.79 4.09 -7.63
N ALA A 43 4.80 4.72 -7.02
CA ALA A 43 4.15 5.93 -7.52
C ALA A 43 4.09 6.96 -6.39
N SER A 44 4.25 8.25 -6.69
CA SER A 44 4.16 9.31 -5.67
C SER A 44 3.84 10.68 -6.26
N ASP A 45 3.06 11.48 -5.52
CA ASP A 45 2.78 12.89 -5.80
C ASP A 45 3.90 13.85 -5.30
N SER A 46 4.98 13.29 -4.76
CA SER A 46 6.12 14.07 -4.27
C SER A 46 6.90 14.71 -5.40
N LYS A 47 6.93 16.05 -5.42
CA LYS A 47 7.79 16.83 -6.35
C LYS A 47 9.27 16.46 -6.25
N VAL A 48 9.76 16.13 -5.05
CA VAL A 48 11.16 15.73 -4.83
C VAL A 48 11.47 14.41 -5.50
N TYR A 49 10.57 13.41 -5.39
CA TYR A 49 10.76 12.13 -6.08
C TYR A 49 10.62 12.29 -7.59
N LEU A 50 9.68 13.11 -8.06
CA LEU A 50 9.52 13.41 -9.47
C LEU A 50 10.78 14.07 -10.07
N GLN A 51 11.37 15.05 -9.38
CA GLN A 51 12.62 15.70 -9.80
C GLN A 51 13.81 14.73 -9.83
N LYS A 52 13.86 13.78 -8.89
CA LYS A 52 14.94 12.78 -8.79
C LYS A 52 14.58 11.43 -9.42
N LYS A 53 13.55 11.37 -10.27
CA LYS A 53 12.98 10.09 -10.78
C LYS A 53 14.01 9.16 -11.41
N ASP A 54 14.99 9.73 -12.14
CA ASP A 54 16.01 8.96 -12.86
C ASP A 54 17.12 8.42 -11.93
N GLN A 55 17.13 8.85 -10.67
CA GLN A 55 18.06 8.41 -9.63
C GLN A 55 17.40 7.38 -8.70
N LEU A 56 16.09 7.14 -8.82
CA LEU A 56 15.40 6.16 -8.01
C LEU A 56 15.86 4.76 -8.38
N LYS A 57 16.13 3.93 -7.37
CA LYS A 57 16.55 2.54 -7.51
C LYS A 57 15.76 1.66 -6.56
N MET A 58 15.79 0.35 -6.83
CA MET A 58 15.12 -0.65 -6.01
C MET A 58 15.62 -0.60 -4.56
N ALA A 59 14.69 -0.58 -3.62
CA ALA A 59 14.97 -0.63 -2.19
C ALA A 59 14.66 -2.02 -1.61
N MET A 60 15.11 -2.27 -0.38
CA MET A 60 14.79 -3.48 0.38
C MET A 60 14.01 -3.12 1.65
N ALA A 61 13.15 -4.04 2.07
CA ALA A 61 12.47 -4.00 3.35
C ALA A 61 12.45 -5.40 3.98
N ASN A 62 12.58 -5.49 5.30
CA ASN A 62 12.31 -6.70 6.06
C ASN A 62 11.17 -6.41 7.03
N ILE A 63 10.19 -7.30 7.09
CA ILE A 63 9.03 -7.18 7.97
C ILE A 63 9.13 -8.27 9.03
N GLU A 64 9.15 -7.88 10.29
CA GLU A 64 8.99 -8.79 11.42
C GLU A 64 7.62 -8.54 12.05
N VAL A 65 6.88 -9.62 12.30
CA VAL A 65 5.58 -9.56 12.99
C VAL A 65 5.85 -9.78 14.47
N LEU A 66 5.53 -8.80 15.29
CA LEU A 66 5.72 -8.85 16.73
C LEU A 66 4.53 -9.55 17.42
N GLY A 67 4.74 -10.05 18.64
CA GLY A 67 3.73 -10.84 19.36
C GLY A 67 2.44 -10.09 19.68
N ASN A 68 2.47 -8.76 19.69
CA ASN A 68 1.31 -7.88 19.87
C ASN A 68 0.60 -7.52 18.55
N GLY A 69 1.09 -8.02 17.40
CA GLY A 69 0.53 -7.76 16.08
C GLY A 69 1.13 -6.53 15.37
N ASP A 70 2.03 -5.80 16.02
CA ASP A 70 2.81 -4.73 15.39
C ASP A 70 3.77 -5.30 14.33
N LEU A 71 4.15 -4.47 13.37
CA LEU A 71 5.15 -4.78 12.38
C LEU A 71 6.40 -3.94 12.63
N LYS A 72 7.54 -4.58 12.92
CA LYS A 72 8.84 -3.91 12.82
C LYS A 72 9.31 -4.01 11.38
N VAL A 73 9.49 -2.87 10.73
CA VAL A 73 9.90 -2.81 9.31
C VAL A 73 11.25 -2.13 9.19
N SER A 74 12.26 -2.90 8.79
CA SER A 74 13.61 -2.41 8.50
C SER A 74 13.72 -2.11 7.01
N PHE A 75 14.22 -0.93 6.63
CA PHE A 75 14.40 -0.48 5.25
C PHE A 75 15.87 -0.27 4.91
N ALA A 76 16.23 -0.56 3.67
CA ALA A 76 17.46 -0.09 3.02
C ALA A 76 17.07 0.59 1.69
N ILE A 77 17.14 1.92 1.67
CA ILE A 77 16.72 2.75 0.54
C ILE A 77 17.95 3.43 -0.08
N PRO A 78 18.27 3.16 -1.35
CA PRO A 78 19.34 3.87 -2.04
C PRO A 78 18.91 5.33 -2.27
N THR A 79 19.71 6.28 -1.80
CA THR A 79 19.63 7.69 -2.18
C THR A 79 20.85 8.07 -3.02
N PRO A 80 20.83 9.22 -3.72
CA PRO A 80 21.98 9.67 -4.49
C PRO A 80 23.25 9.83 -3.65
N GLU A 81 23.10 10.18 -2.37
CA GLU A 81 24.21 10.46 -1.48
C GLU A 81 24.70 9.21 -0.72
N ARG A 82 23.79 8.32 -0.32
CA ARG A 82 24.12 7.12 0.48
C ARG A 82 23.02 6.05 0.46
N CYS A 83 23.35 4.86 0.96
CA CYS A 83 22.35 3.88 1.36
C CYS A 83 21.72 4.28 2.71
N MET A 84 20.46 4.70 2.69
CA MET A 84 19.73 5.04 3.91
C MET A 84 19.12 3.78 4.54
N LYS A 85 19.54 3.44 5.76
CA LYS A 85 18.97 2.32 6.53
C LYS A 85 18.25 2.83 7.77
N PHE A 86 17.10 2.24 8.08
CA PHE A 86 16.31 2.58 9.27
C PHE A 86 15.20 1.59 9.53
N GLU A 87 14.64 1.68 10.74
CA GLU A 87 13.51 0.86 11.16
C GLU A 87 12.33 1.75 11.54
N SER A 88 11.13 1.18 11.49
CA SER A 88 9.91 1.81 12.00
C SER A 88 8.96 0.74 12.51
N ILE A 89 8.29 1.02 13.61
CA ILE A 89 7.19 0.20 14.15
C ILE A 89 5.88 0.71 13.55
N TYR A 90 5.11 -0.23 12.99
CA TYR A 90 3.78 0.00 12.45
C TYR A 90 2.76 -0.74 13.29
N THR A 91 1.87 0.01 13.92
CA THR A 91 0.84 -0.50 14.83
C THR A 91 -0.51 -0.61 14.10
N PRO A 92 -1.27 -1.70 14.29
CA PRO A 92 -2.60 -1.84 13.67
C PRO A 92 -3.54 -0.70 14.05
N THR A 93 -4.31 -0.18 13.10
CA THR A 93 -5.31 0.88 13.39
C THR A 93 -6.67 0.33 13.82
N GLY A 94 -6.87 -0.98 13.71
CA GLY A 94 -8.17 -1.65 13.85
C GLY A 94 -8.88 -1.87 12.51
N SER A 95 -8.53 -1.11 11.47
CA SER A 95 -8.95 -1.38 10.10
C SER A 95 -8.12 -2.53 9.51
N PRO A 96 -8.73 -3.56 8.89
CA PRO A 96 -7.99 -4.69 8.33
C PRO A 96 -6.94 -4.26 7.30
N GLY A 97 -5.71 -4.78 7.44
CA GLY A 97 -4.59 -4.47 6.55
C GLY A 97 -4.07 -3.04 6.61
N GLU A 98 -4.49 -2.25 7.61
CA GLU A 98 -4.05 -0.87 7.83
C GLU A 98 -3.22 -0.73 9.11
N TYR A 99 -2.12 0.00 8.99
CA TYR A 99 -1.19 0.25 10.07
C TYR A 99 -0.76 1.70 10.11
N TYR A 100 -0.45 2.18 11.30
CA TYR A 100 0.02 3.53 11.56
C TYR A 100 1.42 3.52 12.18
N SER A 101 2.24 4.53 11.86
CA SER A 101 3.53 4.76 12.48
C SER A 101 3.78 6.25 12.64
N SER A 102 4.22 6.68 13.82
CA SER A 102 4.74 8.04 14.06
C SER A 102 6.26 8.14 13.88
N ASP A 103 6.95 7.02 13.64
CA ASP A 103 8.41 6.99 13.51
C ASP A 103 8.84 7.77 12.28
N ARG A 104 9.66 8.81 12.46
CA ARG A 104 10.11 9.70 11.37
C ARG A 104 8.93 10.37 10.64
N GLY A 105 7.90 10.73 11.39
CA GLY A 105 6.69 11.42 10.93
C GLY A 105 5.49 10.48 10.82
N ASN A 106 4.30 11.07 10.87
CA ASN A 106 3.03 10.34 10.86
C ASN A 106 2.79 9.70 9.50
N LYS A 107 2.58 8.39 9.49
CA LYS A 107 2.36 7.58 8.28
C LYS A 107 1.23 6.60 8.53
N THR A 108 0.35 6.47 7.55
CA THR A 108 -0.60 5.36 7.48
C THR A 108 -0.25 4.52 6.26
N VAL A 109 -0.22 3.21 6.41
CA VAL A 109 -0.04 2.27 5.31
C VAL A 109 -1.22 1.33 5.25
N ARG A 110 -1.67 1.03 4.03
CA ARG A 110 -2.78 0.13 3.77
C ARG A 110 -2.39 -0.86 2.68
N LEU A 111 -2.65 -2.13 2.93
CA LEU A 111 -2.56 -3.16 1.91
C LEU A 111 -3.65 -2.96 0.85
N VAL A 112 -3.24 -2.81 -0.41
CA VAL A 112 -4.15 -2.62 -1.54
C VAL A 112 -4.42 -3.94 -2.26
N ASP A 113 -3.38 -4.73 -2.50
CA ASP A 113 -3.49 -5.98 -3.25
C ASP A 113 -2.31 -6.90 -2.93
N THR A 114 -2.51 -8.22 -2.95
CA THR A 114 -1.46 -9.22 -2.78
C THR A 114 -1.95 -10.59 -3.26
N ASP A 115 -1.01 -11.46 -3.66
CA ASP A 115 -1.26 -12.89 -3.82
C ASP A 115 -0.95 -13.71 -2.57
N GLY A 116 -0.64 -13.04 -1.45
CA GLY A 116 -0.27 -13.65 -0.17
C GLY A 116 1.08 -14.39 -0.20
N ARG A 117 1.89 -14.27 -1.26
CA ARG A 117 3.14 -15.03 -1.37
C ARG A 117 4.27 -14.28 -2.05
N SER A 118 4.05 -13.77 -3.26
CA SER A 118 5.12 -13.29 -4.14
C SER A 118 5.18 -11.77 -4.28
N TYR A 119 4.06 -11.07 -4.06
CA TYR A 119 4.01 -9.61 -4.12
C TYR A 119 2.97 -9.03 -3.16
N MET A 120 3.14 -7.75 -2.84
CA MET A 120 2.11 -6.93 -2.22
C MET A 120 2.19 -5.50 -2.74
N VAL A 121 1.04 -4.85 -2.89
CA VAL A 121 0.89 -3.46 -3.25
C VAL A 121 0.39 -2.71 -2.02
N VAL A 122 1.15 -1.71 -1.58
CA VAL A 122 0.88 -0.95 -0.37
C VAL A 122 0.70 0.51 -0.73
N PHE A 123 -0.42 1.10 -0.29
CA PHE A 123 -0.65 2.53 -0.31
C PHE A 123 -0.16 3.13 1.00
N ALA A 124 0.53 4.25 0.94
CA ALA A 124 1.08 4.93 2.09
C ALA A 124 0.78 6.42 2.00
N THR A 125 0.33 6.99 3.11
CA THR A 125 0.27 8.43 3.33
C THR A 125 1.37 8.84 4.30
N ARG A 126 1.90 10.04 4.13
CA ARG A 126 2.83 10.65 5.09
C ARG A 126 2.47 12.12 5.28
N GLU A 127 2.22 12.51 6.51
CA GLU A 127 2.06 13.90 6.88
C GLU A 127 3.44 14.58 6.92
N LYS A 128 3.55 15.71 6.23
CA LYS A 128 4.74 16.57 6.28
C LYS A 128 4.58 17.64 7.35
N GLU A 129 5.71 18.22 7.76
CA GLU A 129 5.75 19.32 8.73
C GLU A 129 4.91 20.54 8.30
N ASP A 130 4.73 20.75 6.99
CA ASP A 130 3.89 21.82 6.43
C ASP A 130 2.39 21.45 6.35
N GLY A 131 1.97 20.36 7.01
CA GLY A 131 0.60 19.85 7.03
C GLY A 131 0.14 19.17 5.73
N LYS A 132 0.98 19.12 4.70
CA LYS A 132 0.61 18.44 3.45
C LYS A 132 0.73 16.93 3.60
N ILE A 133 -0.22 16.22 3.00
CA ILE A 133 -0.20 14.77 2.92
C ILE A 133 0.46 14.36 1.61
N LEU A 134 1.50 13.55 1.71
CA LEU A 134 2.18 12.91 0.60
C LEU A 134 1.62 11.51 0.40
N HIS A 135 1.30 11.15 -0.84
CA HIS A 135 0.75 9.86 -1.20
C HIS A 135 1.81 9.04 -1.94
N MET A 136 1.85 7.75 -1.63
CA MET A 136 2.70 6.78 -2.30
C MET A 136 1.97 5.47 -2.52
N LEU A 137 2.23 4.84 -3.66
CA LEU A 137 1.95 3.44 -3.88
C LEU A 137 3.26 2.69 -4.10
N ARG A 138 3.43 1.52 -3.50
CA ARG A 138 4.67 0.73 -3.60
C ARG A 138 4.35 -0.72 -3.94
N LEU A 139 5.10 -1.28 -4.90
CA LEU A 139 5.11 -2.70 -5.19
C LEU A 139 6.27 -3.36 -4.48
N TYR A 140 5.95 -4.22 -3.52
CA TYR A 140 6.88 -5.12 -2.87
C TYR A 140 6.84 -6.48 -3.57
N SER A 141 8.00 -7.10 -3.78
CA SER A 141 8.12 -8.46 -4.32
C SER A 141 9.15 -9.27 -3.56
N ARG A 142 8.94 -10.58 -3.43
CA ARG A 142 9.91 -11.51 -2.82
C ARG A 142 11.20 -11.65 -3.63
N THR A 143 11.18 -11.27 -4.90
CA THR A 143 12.35 -11.33 -5.77
C THR A 143 12.58 -9.99 -6.45
N GLN A 144 13.79 -9.75 -6.92
CA GLN A 144 14.11 -8.57 -7.73
C GLN A 144 13.45 -8.62 -9.12
N TRP A 145 12.97 -9.79 -9.54
CA TRP A 145 12.39 -10.03 -10.87
C TRP A 145 10.87 -10.09 -10.81
N VAL A 146 10.25 -8.96 -11.12
CA VAL A 146 8.78 -8.87 -11.18
C VAL A 146 8.27 -9.27 -12.56
N ARG A 147 7.35 -10.24 -12.58
CA ARG A 147 6.67 -10.69 -13.80
C ARG A 147 5.93 -9.51 -14.49
N PRO A 148 5.92 -9.43 -15.83
CA PRO A 148 5.24 -8.35 -16.55
C PRO A 148 3.78 -8.13 -16.13
N LYS A 149 3.02 -9.21 -15.89
CA LYS A 149 1.63 -9.15 -15.41
C LYS A 149 1.48 -8.35 -14.11
N ILE A 150 2.41 -8.52 -13.16
CA ILE A 150 2.37 -7.82 -11.87
C ILE A 150 2.77 -6.35 -12.04
N LYS A 151 3.73 -6.04 -12.93
CA LYS A 151 4.04 -4.64 -13.28
C LYS A 151 2.85 -3.92 -13.90
N MET A 152 2.12 -4.59 -14.80
CA MET A 152 0.89 -4.03 -15.39
C MET A 152 -0.21 -3.83 -14.36
N LEU A 153 -0.40 -4.80 -13.46
CA LEU A 153 -1.33 -4.68 -12.34
C LEU A 153 -1.00 -3.46 -11.47
N PHE A 154 0.27 -3.30 -11.08
CA PHE A 154 0.72 -2.15 -10.30
C PHE A 154 0.42 -0.82 -10.99
N LYS A 155 0.73 -0.69 -12.29
CA LYS A 155 0.42 0.51 -13.07
C LYS A 155 -1.08 0.81 -13.09
N ARG A 156 -1.92 -0.21 -13.25
CA ARG A 156 -3.38 -0.08 -13.20
C ARG A 156 -3.86 0.42 -11.83
N LEU A 157 -3.39 -0.21 -10.76
CA LEU A 157 -3.71 0.19 -9.39
C LEU A 157 -3.24 1.62 -9.09
N ALA A 158 -2.06 2.01 -9.56
CA ALA A 158 -1.56 3.38 -9.40
C ALA A 158 -2.48 4.39 -10.10
N LYS A 159 -2.92 4.13 -11.33
CA LYS A 159 -3.88 4.99 -12.04
C LYS A 159 -5.23 5.07 -11.34
N LEU A 160 -5.73 3.96 -10.80
CA LEU A 160 -6.97 3.94 -10.01
C LEU A 160 -6.85 4.76 -8.72
N ASN A 161 -5.64 4.91 -8.18
CA ASN A 161 -5.34 5.75 -7.02
C ASN A 161 -4.91 7.17 -7.40
N GLY A 162 -5.18 7.62 -8.63
CA GLY A 162 -4.96 9.00 -9.07
C GLY A 162 -3.54 9.35 -9.52
N PHE A 163 -2.62 8.38 -9.58
CA PHE A 163 -1.28 8.62 -10.11
C PHE A 163 -1.28 8.62 -11.65
N THR A 164 -0.42 9.44 -12.24
CA THR A 164 -0.23 9.57 -13.70
C THR A 164 0.97 8.75 -14.15
N ASP A 165 1.11 8.51 -15.46
CA ASP A 165 2.26 7.76 -16.00
C ASP A 165 3.61 8.41 -15.63
N GLU A 166 3.66 9.74 -15.50
CA GLU A 166 4.87 10.49 -15.10
C GLU A 166 5.25 10.28 -13.63
N THR A 167 4.26 9.98 -12.78
CA THR A 167 4.44 9.77 -11.34
C THR A 167 4.51 8.30 -10.95
N ILE A 168 4.61 7.39 -11.95
CA ILE A 168 4.74 5.95 -11.78
C ILE A 168 6.11 5.49 -12.29
N TRP A 169 6.92 4.88 -11.43
CA TRP A 169 8.28 4.46 -11.74
C TRP A 169 8.50 2.98 -11.44
N ILE A 170 9.02 2.24 -12.43
CA ILE A 170 9.59 0.90 -12.22
C ILE A 170 11.04 1.09 -11.83
N LEU A 171 11.44 0.55 -10.68
CA LEU A 171 12.72 0.84 -10.08
C LEU A 171 13.81 -0.09 -10.63
N PRO A 172 14.91 0.44 -11.18
CA PRO A 172 16.03 -0.37 -11.65
C PRO A 172 16.68 -1.11 -10.47
N ARG A 173 17.18 -2.32 -10.75
CA ARG A 173 17.87 -3.14 -9.75
C ARG A 173 19.20 -2.50 -9.33
N GLN A 174 19.64 -2.83 -8.13
CA GLN A 174 20.93 -2.43 -7.60
C GLN A 174 21.38 -3.48 -6.57
N GLU A 175 22.69 -3.52 -6.28
CA GLU A 175 23.28 -4.50 -5.36
C GLU A 175 23.99 -3.90 -4.15
N GLU A 176 24.16 -2.59 -4.12
CA GLU A 176 24.99 -1.85 -3.15
C GLU A 176 24.26 -1.55 -1.83
N CYS A 177 22.96 -1.23 -1.91
CA CYS A 177 22.14 -0.86 -0.76
C CYS A 177 21.24 -2.02 -0.34
N ARG A 178 21.73 -2.80 0.63
CA ARG A 178 21.06 -3.99 1.17
C ARG A 178 20.86 -3.86 2.68
N LEU A 179 19.84 -4.54 3.21
CA LEU A 179 19.79 -4.80 4.65
C LEU A 179 21.04 -5.61 5.05
N GLY A 180 21.65 -5.32 6.19
CA GLY A 180 22.74 -6.17 6.70
C GLY A 180 22.24 -7.57 7.00
N GLU A 181 23.14 -8.52 7.23
CA GLU A 181 22.75 -9.78 7.87
C GLU A 181 22.15 -9.43 9.24
N LEU A 182 20.91 -9.87 9.47
CA LEU A 182 20.21 -9.77 10.76
C LEU A 182 20.74 -10.87 11.69
#